data_AF-A0A3C0CKK8-F1
#
_entry.id   AF-A0A3C0CKK8-F1
#
_cell.length_a   1.000
_cell.length_b   1.000
_cell.length_c   1.000
_cell.angle_alpha   90.00
_cell.angle_beta   90.00
_cell.angle_gamma   90.00
#
_symmetry.space_group_name_H-M   'P 1'
#
loop_
_entity.id
_entity.type
_entity.pdbx_description
1 polymer ?
#
loop_
_entity_poly.entity_id
_entity_poly.type
_entity_poly.pdbx_seq_one_letter_code
_entity_poly.pdbx_strand_id
1 'polypeptide(L)' 'KREQQFTPAITRELERVVLLKNVDTLWMDHIDAMEELQKGIRLRAYGQKDPVVEYRMEGFDMFDEMIASIR' A
#
# COMPACT_ATOMS: atom_id res chain seq x y z
N LYS A 1 -0.89 -9.33 -33.86
CA LYS A 1 -1.28 -10.77 -33.81
C LYS A 1 -1.63 -11.27 -32.41
N ARG A 2 -1.09 -10.73 -31.29
CA ARG A 2 -1.51 -11.13 -29.92
C ARG A 2 -2.82 -10.51 -29.44
N GLU A 3 -3.14 -9.30 -29.87
CA GLU A 3 -4.32 -8.56 -29.38
C GLU A 3 -5.65 -9.06 -29.94
N GLN A 4 -5.66 -9.75 -31.08
CA GLN A 4 -6.90 -10.26 -31.71
C GLN A 4 -7.42 -11.57 -31.10
N GLN A 5 -6.69 -12.17 -30.14
CA GLN A 5 -6.97 -13.53 -29.65
C GLN A 5 -7.62 -13.57 -28.26
N PHE A 6 -7.70 -12.43 -27.56
CA PHE A 6 -8.33 -12.34 -26.24
C PHE A 6 -9.75 -11.79 -26.40
N THR A 7 -10.74 -12.66 -26.24
CA THR A 7 -12.16 -12.28 -26.17
C THR A 7 -12.34 -11.20 -25.09
N PRO A 8 -13.23 -10.19 -25.28
CA PRO A 8 -13.40 -9.09 -24.32
C PRO A 8 -13.64 -9.52 -22.85
N ALA A 9 -14.23 -10.70 -22.63
CA ALA A 9 -14.41 -11.26 -21.30
C ALA A 9 -13.09 -11.70 -20.63
N ILE A 10 -12.15 -12.27 -21.40
CA ILE A 10 -10.85 -12.72 -20.89
C ILE A 10 -9.99 -11.50 -20.52
N THR A 11 -10.02 -10.45 -21.34
CA THR A 11 -9.30 -9.21 -21.05
C THR A 11 -9.78 -8.54 -19.76
N ARG A 12 -11.11 -8.48 -19.54
CA ARG A 12 -11.67 -7.95 -18.28
C ARG A 12 -11.32 -8.78 -17.05
N GLU A 13 -11.30 -10.10 -17.19
CA GLU A 13 -10.88 -10.97 -16.08
C GLU A 13 -9.40 -10.76 -15.75
N LEU A 14 -8.56 -10.66 -16.78
CA LEU A 14 -7.13 -10.38 -16.62
C LEU A 14 -6.89 -9.03 -15.93
N GLU A 15 -7.59 -7.97 -16.36
CA GLU A 15 -7.54 -6.65 -15.73
C GLU A 15 -7.90 -6.73 -14.24
N ARG A 16 -8.97 -7.45 -13.88
CA ARG A 16 -9.36 -7.64 -12.48
C ARG A 16 -8.28 -8.36 -11.69
N VAL A 17 -7.75 -9.47 -12.21
CA VAL A 17 -6.72 -10.27 -11.53
C VAL A 17 -5.45 -9.46 -11.30
N VAL A 18 -5.02 -8.69 -12.31
CA VAL A 18 -3.82 -7.84 -12.20
C VAL A 18 -4.05 -6.73 -11.19
N LEU A 19 -5.20 -6.06 -11.22
CA LEU A 19 -5.53 -5.00 -10.26
C LEU A 19 -5.54 -5.55 -8.82
N LEU A 20 -6.24 -6.65 -8.57
CA LEU A 20 -6.30 -7.28 -7.24
C LEU A 20 -4.91 -7.67 -6.76
N LYS A 21 -4.09 -8.29 -7.62
CA LYS A 21 -2.73 -8.68 -7.25
C LYS A 21 -1.84 -7.48 -6.90
N ASN A 22 -1.97 -6.38 -7.63
CA ASN A 22 -1.23 -5.15 -7.33
C ASN A 22 -1.66 -4.56 -5.98
N VAL A 23 -2.97 -4.49 -5.73
CA VAL A 23 -3.53 -4.02 -4.44
C VAL A 23 -3.03 -4.89 -3.30
N ASP A 24 -3.12 -6.21 -3.42
CA ASP A 24 -2.69 -7.15 -2.37
C ASP A 24 -1.19 -7.01 -2.05
N THR A 25 -0.37 -6.83 -3.08
CA THR A 25 1.09 -6.68 -2.92
C THR A 25 1.42 -5.38 -2.19
N LEU A 26 0.89 -4.25 -2.66
CA LEU A 26 1.14 -2.94 -2.05
C LEU A 26 0.57 -2.84 -0.64
N TRP A 27 -0.55 -3.53 -0.37
CA TRP A 27 -1.12 -3.60 0.97
C TRP A 27 -0.25 -4.40 1.94
N MET A 28 0.31 -5.55 1.51
CA MET A 28 1.26 -6.30 2.34
C MET A 28 2.50 -5.46 2.67
N ASP A 29 3.09 -4.82 1.66
CA ASP A 29 4.26 -3.95 1.84
C ASP A 29 3.93 -2.77 2.80
N HIS A 30 2.73 -2.20 2.70
CA HIS A 30 2.27 -1.15 3.61
C HIS A 30 2.14 -1.65 5.06
N ILE A 31 1.61 -2.85 5.29
CA ILE A 31 1.53 -3.43 6.65
C ILE A 31 2.94 -3.58 7.24
N ASP A 32 3.88 -4.12 6.49
CA ASP A 32 5.26 -4.30 6.95
C ASP A 32 5.90 -2.95 7.29
N ALA A 33 5.70 -1.93 6.43
CA ALA A 33 6.18 -0.59 6.67
C ALA A 33 5.53 0.06 7.91
N MET A 34 4.24 -0.17 8.16
CA MET A 34 3.53 0.29 9.36
C MET A 34 4.07 -0.36 10.64
N GLU A 35 4.47 -1.63 10.59
CA GLU A 35 5.16 -2.28 11.71
C GLU A 35 6.52 -1.66 12.00
N GLU A 36 7.29 -1.36 10.94
CA GLU A 36 8.59 -0.67 11.05
C GLU A 36 8.42 0.73 11.61
N LEU A 37 7.43 1.49 11.14
CA LEU A 37 7.08 2.81 11.67
C LEU A 37 6.78 2.74 13.17
N GLN A 38 5.97 1.75 13.59
CA GLN A 38 5.62 1.57 15.00
C GLN A 38 6.85 1.24 15.87
N LYS A 39 7.81 0.49 15.33
CA LYS A 39 9.10 0.20 16.01
C LYS A 39 9.95 1.47 16.09
N GLY A 40 10.04 2.24 15.00
CA GLY A 40 10.79 3.49 14.93
C GLY A 40 10.26 4.56 15.88
N ILE A 41 8.95 4.78 15.94
CA ILE A 41 8.32 5.76 16.84
C ILE A 41 8.56 5.40 18.31
N ARG A 42 8.51 4.11 18.68
CA ARG A 42 8.84 3.68 20.04
C ARG A 42 10.26 4.06 20.46
N LEU A 43 11.20 4.09 19.52
CA LEU A 43 12.57 4.55 19.77
C LEU A 43 12.67 6.09 19.82
N ARG A 44 11.79 6.83 19.12
CA ARG A 44 11.75 8.30 19.09
C ARG A 44 10.95 8.94 20.22
N ALA A 45 10.05 8.19 20.88
CA ALA A 45 9.17 8.66 21.95
C ALA A 45 9.89 9.25 23.18
N TYR A 46 11.22 9.14 23.26
CA TYR A 46 12.04 9.85 24.24
C TYR A 46 12.06 11.39 24.04
N GLY A 47 11.54 11.92 22.91
CA GLY A 47 11.67 13.32 22.49
C GLY A 47 10.48 14.27 22.77
N GLN A 48 9.68 14.06 23.82
CA GLN A 48 8.53 14.92 24.22
C GLN A 48 7.35 15.03 23.22
N LYS A 49 7.40 14.38 22.05
CA LYS A 49 6.26 14.29 21.14
C LYS A 49 5.40 13.06 21.45
N ASP A 50 4.08 13.20 21.26
CA ASP A 50 3.13 12.11 21.47
C ASP A 50 3.29 11.06 20.36
N PRO A 51 3.73 9.83 20.69
CA PRO A 51 3.97 8.77 19.69
C PRO A 51 2.70 8.38 18.93
N VAL A 52 1.51 8.54 19.52
CA VAL A 52 0.24 8.22 18.85
C VAL A 52 -0.05 9.23 17.74
N VAL A 53 0.28 10.50 17.97
CA VAL A 53 0.09 11.56 16.96
C VAL A 53 1.05 11.36 15.79
N GLU A 54 2.33 11.08 16.06
CA GLU A 54 3.32 10.81 15.01
C GLU A 54 2.95 9.61 14.16
N TYR A 55 2.52 8.51 14.80
CA TYR A 55 2.12 7.29 14.09
C TYR A 55 0.93 7.54 13.16
N ARG A 56 -0.04 8.33 13.63
CA ARG A 56 -1.21 8.69 12.83
C ARG A 56 -0.84 9.58 11.65
N MET A 57 0.06 10.55 11.84
CA MET A 57 0.46 11.46 10.76
C MET A 57 1.30 10.73 9.70
N GLU A 58 2.41 10.11 10.11
CA GLU A 58 3.29 9.38 9.18
C GLU A 58 2.57 8.21 8.52
N GLY A 59 1.73 7.47 9.26
CA GLY A 59 0.96 6.36 8.71
C GLY A 59 -0.10 6.80 7.70
N PHE A 60 -0.68 8.00 7.86
CA PHE A 60 -1.61 8.56 6.88
C PHE A 60 -0.89 8.94 5.58
N ASP A 61 0.27 9.59 5.68
CA ASP A 61 1.08 9.94 4.50
C ASP A 61 1.50 8.69 3.73
N MET A 62 1.94 7.63 4.44
CA MET A 62 2.28 6.34 3.83
C MET A 62 1.08 5.65 3.16
N PHE A 63 -0.13 5.81 3.70
CA PHE A 63 -1.35 5.29 3.09
C PHE A 63 -1.68 6.02 1.78
N ASP A 64 -1.58 7.35 1.77
CA ASP A 64 -1.80 8.15 0.55
C ASP A 64 -0.80 7.79 -0.55
N GLU A 65 0.46 7.55 -0.21
CA GLU A 65 1.49 7.07 -1.15
C GLU A 65 1.17 5.68 -1.72
N MET A 66 0.68 4.75 -0.89
CA MET A 66 0.25 3.43 -1.35
C MET A 66 -0.92 3.54 -2.33
N ILE A 67 -1.93 4.36 -2.01
CA ILE A 67 -3.09 4.59 -2.90
C ILE A 67 -2.67 5.25 -4.21
N ALA A 68 -1.72 6.19 -4.17
CA ALA A 68 -1.15 6.82 -5.37
C ALA A 68 -0.40 5.80 -6.24
N SER A 69 0.21 4.77 -5.64
CA SER A 69 0.95 3.71 -6.35
C SER A 69 0.05 2.64 -6.97
N ILE A 70 -1.18 2.48 -6.49
CA ILE A 70 -2.20 1.57 -7.06
C ILE A 70 -2.83 2.14 -8.34
N ARG A 71 -2.88 3.47 -8.47
CA ARG A 71 -3.54 4.18 -9.57
C ARG A 71 -2.70 4.22 -10.85
#